data_AF-A0AAW0DBC5-F1
#
_entry.id   AF-A0AAW0DBC5-F1
#
_cell.length_a   1.000
_cell.length_b   1.000
_cell.length_c   1.000
_cell.angle_alpha   90.00
_cell.angle_beta   90.00
_cell.angle_gamma   90.00
#
_symmetry.space_group_name_H-M   'P 1'
#
loop_
_entity.id
_entity.type
_entity.pdbx_description
1 polymer ?
#
loop_
_entity_poly.entity_id
_entity_poly.type
_entity_poly.pdbx_seq_one_letter_code
_entity_poly.pdbx_strand_id
1 'polypeptide(L)'
;MTSTEESYFQDPSNYLQTLHSTGWKEGHAEEKYRFWKQAWDQQEVPKLLRPEEFADAMADPSYLAETFPTSIEEVPQALLRNEYCRVYDWLCALDPDPQAGGMRTALPITGHPGTGKTIFREYVLYRRCMDHKPTLYFDVLRQTLYLFHKGGVLFVITGKEKTDHTTLNPFKQDTWLLLDGLRPDWPIPDDLLLPERKHPKIVFTASPSLESEWERWQRYPMDLQVVYMQGWKDYELRYGSVIYRMKWTDVAQRLLIVGPIPRHLFNLKQYKTQTERIDRAIRDLTVEHLKRIQVSDVLYESFGGPRTPHRIQYINRTDNEDVCAAPRTFLLSEHVAKQIRHRLVNIIVQSRVNLIEKYSGAGHEASLYSYCYEVHILRQLAEMNADFQVDMYRMVRLPAKRSTPTTSSGGPKRNARRGRKRSTPSGKPSAGRKKLEPPWYTAYGQPSKMKELQDLRSSSAMEPVSFVIKPMDAFIYEPGQVGCIPVRSRVLYVPRIPNETPINAFYVDDNVLWLLQLTVGASHVVRPGLLFLKTRFEGLPDDWRLIFVQPYQTCMMVPYEQSVAHIPFFHLCIAPDALGHPIPKVEANLDTDEPMVSANDDDDDEEEEEESG
;
A
#
# COMPACT_ATOMS: atom_id res chain seq x y z
N MET A 1 33.05 47.85 -14.82
CA MET A 1 34.00 46.89 -14.21
C MET A 1 34.70 47.60 -13.06
N THR A 2 34.54 47.10 -11.83
CA THR A 2 35.17 47.70 -10.64
C THR A 2 36.58 47.12 -10.46
N SER A 3 37.49 47.84 -9.80
CA SER A 3 38.89 47.42 -9.58
C SER A 3 39.05 46.08 -8.85
N THR A 4 37.99 45.57 -8.21
CA THR A 4 37.93 44.22 -7.65
C THR A 4 37.89 43.13 -8.72
N GLU A 5 37.25 43.37 -9.88
CA GLU A 5 37.15 42.43 -11.00
C GLU A 5 38.51 42.22 -11.71
N GLU A 6 39.39 43.22 -11.73
CA GLU A 6 40.74 43.10 -12.31
C GLU A 6 41.63 42.11 -11.53
N SER A 7 41.39 41.90 -10.24
CA SER A 7 42.08 40.86 -9.45
C SER A 7 41.64 39.43 -9.81
N TYR A 8 40.53 39.26 -10.53
CA TYR A 8 40.09 37.94 -11.02
C TYR A 8 40.83 37.53 -12.29
N PHE A 9 41.53 38.47 -12.93
CA PHE A 9 42.26 38.27 -14.19
C PHE A 9 43.73 38.69 -14.05
N GLN A 10 44.39 38.41 -12.91
CA GLN A 10 45.85 38.38 -12.93
C GLN A 10 46.31 37.48 -14.09
N ASP A 11 47.34 37.92 -14.81
CA ASP A 11 47.86 37.25 -16.00
C ASP A 11 47.92 35.73 -15.77
N PRO A 12 47.19 34.92 -16.58
CA PRO A 12 47.08 33.47 -16.41
C PRO A 12 48.43 32.77 -16.23
N SER A 13 49.51 33.37 -16.72
CA SER A 13 50.90 32.91 -16.58
C SER A 13 51.31 32.64 -15.13
N ASN A 14 51.01 33.54 -14.17
CA ASN A 14 51.37 33.36 -12.76
C ASN A 14 50.46 32.34 -12.04
N TYR A 15 49.19 32.27 -12.42
CA TYR A 15 48.24 31.31 -11.86
C TYR A 15 48.57 29.87 -12.29
N LEU A 16 48.92 29.67 -13.56
CA LEU A 16 49.36 28.39 -14.10
C LEU A 16 50.65 27.89 -13.43
N GLN A 17 51.61 28.78 -13.18
CA GLN A 17 52.82 28.41 -12.42
C GLN A 17 52.49 27.91 -11.01
N THR A 18 51.55 28.56 -10.32
CA THR A 18 51.08 28.14 -8.99
C THR A 18 50.35 26.78 -9.03
N LEU A 19 49.60 26.51 -10.10
CA LEU A 19 48.93 25.22 -10.30
C LEU A 19 49.93 24.10 -10.63
N HIS A 20 50.95 24.37 -11.45
CA HIS A 20 52.00 23.38 -11.71
C HIS A 20 52.80 23.02 -10.45
N SER A 21 53.06 23.99 -9.56
CA SER A 21 53.71 23.72 -8.27
C SER A 21 52.84 22.89 -7.32
N THR A 22 51.53 22.80 -7.56
CA THR A 22 50.58 21.98 -6.77
C THR A 22 50.24 20.65 -7.46
N GLY A 23 51.05 20.23 -8.45
CA GLY A 23 50.93 18.91 -9.08
C GLY A 23 49.91 18.82 -10.21
N TRP A 24 49.29 19.93 -10.63
CA TRP A 24 48.41 19.96 -11.79
C TRP A 24 49.21 19.76 -13.08
N LYS A 25 48.72 18.84 -13.92
CA LYS A 25 49.30 18.51 -15.21
C LYS A 25 48.37 19.00 -16.31
N GLU A 26 48.95 19.45 -17.42
CA GLU A 26 48.18 19.70 -18.63
C GLU A 26 47.57 18.38 -19.11
N GLY A 27 46.24 18.34 -19.17
CA GLY A 27 45.57 17.31 -19.94
C GLY A 27 45.74 17.68 -21.39
N HIS A 28 46.66 17.01 -22.12
CA HIS A 28 46.48 16.90 -23.56
C HIS A 28 45.10 16.29 -23.74
N ALA A 29 44.12 17.12 -24.11
CA ALA A 29 42.71 16.83 -23.99
C ALA A 29 42.47 15.40 -24.46
N GLU A 30 42.25 14.50 -23.50
CA GLU A 30 41.80 13.17 -23.85
C GLU A 30 40.62 13.37 -24.78
N GLU A 31 40.51 12.53 -25.81
CA GLU A 31 39.49 12.68 -26.85
C GLU A 31 38.09 12.94 -26.27
N LYS A 32 37.80 12.33 -25.10
CA LYS A 32 36.59 12.49 -24.28
C LYS A 32 36.26 13.94 -23.83
N TYR A 33 37.24 14.83 -23.69
CA TYR A 33 37.04 16.21 -23.22
C TYR A 33 37.22 17.26 -24.33
N ARG A 34 37.25 16.85 -25.61
CA ARG A 34 37.30 17.78 -26.75
C ARG A 34 36.13 18.75 -26.78
N PHE A 35 34.98 18.38 -26.22
CA PHE A 35 33.84 19.28 -26.06
C PHE A 35 34.21 20.58 -25.33
N TRP A 36 35.22 20.57 -24.45
CA TRP A 36 35.63 21.79 -23.75
C TRP A 36 36.10 22.85 -24.75
N LYS A 37 36.93 22.48 -25.74
CA LYS A 37 37.35 23.42 -26.79
C LYS A 37 36.14 23.91 -27.58
N GLN A 38 35.23 23.00 -27.94
CA GLN A 38 34.02 23.39 -28.66
C GLN A 38 33.17 24.36 -27.83
N ALA A 39 32.96 24.09 -26.54
CA ALA A 39 32.21 24.98 -25.67
C ALA A 39 32.94 26.31 -25.43
N TRP A 40 34.26 26.31 -25.25
CA TRP A 40 34.98 27.52 -24.91
C TRP A 40 35.30 28.41 -26.13
N ASP A 41 35.42 27.81 -27.33
CA ASP A 41 35.81 28.51 -28.55
C ASP A 41 34.63 28.80 -29.51
N GLN A 42 33.46 28.16 -29.34
CA GLN A 42 32.29 28.43 -30.20
C GLN A 42 31.61 29.77 -29.87
N GLN A 43 31.36 30.58 -30.90
CA GLN A 43 30.46 31.75 -30.84
C GLN A 43 28.97 31.37 -30.93
N GLU A 44 28.65 30.18 -31.47
CA GLU A 44 27.28 29.67 -31.58
C GLU A 44 27.07 28.46 -30.67
N VAL A 45 26.24 28.64 -29.66
CA VAL A 45 25.84 27.59 -28.71
C VAL A 45 25.10 26.48 -29.50
N PRO A 46 25.58 25.23 -29.48
CA PRO A 46 24.83 24.09 -30.02
C PRO A 46 23.41 24.11 -29.45
N LYS A 47 22.42 24.21 -30.34
CA LYS A 47 21.02 24.29 -29.92
C LYS A 47 20.62 22.93 -29.32
N LEU A 48 20.66 22.82 -28.00
CA LEU A 48 20.16 21.65 -27.29
C LEU A 48 18.66 21.55 -27.54
N LEU A 49 18.22 20.49 -28.23
CA LEU A 49 16.83 20.31 -28.61
C LEU A 49 15.98 20.07 -27.36
N ARG A 50 14.94 20.89 -27.19
CA ARG A 50 13.94 20.65 -26.15
C ARG A 50 13.06 19.44 -26.49
N PRO A 51 12.45 18.78 -25.50
CA PRO A 51 11.51 17.68 -25.74
C PRO A 51 10.35 18.05 -26.68
N GLU A 52 9.96 19.33 -26.72
CA GLU A 52 8.93 19.82 -27.64
C GLU A 52 9.44 19.93 -29.09
N GLU A 53 10.71 20.29 -29.30
CA GLU A 53 11.35 20.40 -30.64
C GLU A 53 11.72 19.02 -31.21
N PHE A 54 11.88 18.01 -30.34
CA PHE A 54 12.20 16.63 -30.72
C PHE A 54 10.97 15.85 -31.20
N ALA A 55 9.76 16.25 -30.80
CA ALA A 55 8.50 15.64 -31.25
C ALA A 55 8.33 15.75 -32.77
N ASP A 56 8.76 16.88 -33.34
CA ASP A 56 8.71 17.13 -34.79
C ASP A 56 9.80 16.35 -35.55
N ALA A 57 10.98 16.15 -34.93
CA ALA A 57 12.08 15.37 -35.51
C ALA A 57 11.79 13.85 -35.56
N MET A 58 10.96 13.35 -34.64
CA MET A 58 10.59 11.92 -34.54
C MET A 58 9.55 11.46 -35.57
N ALA A 59 9.03 12.37 -36.41
CA ALA A 59 8.24 11.99 -37.58
C ALA A 59 9.09 11.28 -38.66
N ASP A 60 10.43 11.34 -38.55
CA ASP A 60 11.37 10.63 -39.43
C ASP A 60 11.96 9.37 -38.73
N PRO A 61 11.60 8.15 -39.17
CA PRO A 61 12.08 6.90 -38.59
C PRO A 61 13.59 6.64 -38.72
N SER A 62 14.31 7.42 -39.54
CA SER A 62 15.73 7.22 -39.82
C SER A 62 16.67 7.70 -38.69
N TYR A 63 16.17 8.48 -37.73
CA TYR A 63 16.95 9.08 -36.64
C TYR A 63 17.27 8.15 -35.44
N LEU A 64 16.81 6.89 -35.46
CA LEU A 64 16.81 6.00 -34.27
C LEU A 64 18.01 5.04 -34.16
N ALA A 65 19.16 5.45 -34.68
CA ALA A 65 20.40 4.70 -34.55
C ALA A 65 21.47 5.55 -33.87
N GLU A 66 21.50 5.53 -32.53
CA GLU A 66 22.74 5.46 -31.73
C GLU A 66 22.43 5.38 -30.23
N THR A 67 23.37 4.81 -29.50
CA THR A 67 23.28 4.39 -28.10
C THR A 67 23.40 5.57 -27.12
N PHE A 68 22.94 5.34 -25.89
CA PHE A 68 23.09 6.24 -24.74
C PHE A 68 24.50 6.83 -24.63
N PRO A 69 24.66 8.13 -24.28
CA PRO A 69 25.95 8.78 -24.32
C PRO A 69 26.98 8.14 -23.38
N THR A 70 28.18 7.90 -23.90
CA THR A 70 29.39 7.69 -23.09
C THR A 70 30.24 8.96 -22.96
N SER A 71 29.95 10.02 -23.74
CA SER A 71 30.65 11.32 -23.71
C SER A 71 29.70 12.52 -23.91
N ILE A 72 30.19 13.74 -23.64
CA ILE A 72 29.45 15.00 -23.85
C ILE A 72 29.15 15.27 -25.35
N GLU A 73 29.87 14.64 -26.28
CA GLU A 73 29.66 14.81 -27.72
C GLU A 73 28.35 14.15 -28.21
N GLU A 74 27.82 13.18 -27.47
CA GLU A 74 26.57 12.46 -27.75
C GLU A 74 25.35 13.06 -27.01
N VAL A 75 25.55 14.15 -26.24
CA VAL A 75 24.48 14.92 -25.57
C VAL A 75 23.35 15.39 -26.51
N PRO A 76 23.56 15.65 -27.81
CA PRO A 76 22.46 15.94 -28.74
C PRO A 76 21.39 14.83 -28.84
N GLN A 77 21.72 13.59 -28.45
CA GLN A 77 20.79 12.45 -28.40
C GLN A 77 20.25 12.18 -26.98
N ALA A 78 20.76 12.89 -25.96
CA ALA A 78 20.32 12.74 -24.57
C ALA A 78 19.02 13.53 -24.32
N LEU A 79 18.11 12.96 -23.54
CA LEU A 79 16.91 13.68 -23.11
C LEU A 79 17.31 14.85 -22.20
N LEU A 80 17.38 16.05 -22.76
CA LEU A 80 17.52 17.28 -21.99
C LEU A 80 16.19 17.56 -21.29
N ARG A 81 16.20 17.53 -19.96
CA ARG A 81 15.00 17.76 -19.16
C ARG A 81 14.89 19.24 -18.83
N ASN A 82 13.69 19.81 -18.90
CA ASN A 82 13.42 21.17 -18.40
C ASN A 82 13.81 21.30 -16.91
N GLU A 83 13.74 20.18 -16.18
CA GLU A 83 14.27 20.03 -14.83
C GLU A 83 15.74 20.46 -14.69
N TYR A 84 16.59 20.12 -15.65
CA TYR A 84 18.01 20.45 -15.59
C TYR A 84 18.22 21.97 -15.66
N CYS A 85 17.47 22.65 -16.52
CA CYS A 85 17.53 24.11 -16.63
C CYS A 85 17.11 24.75 -15.30
N ARG A 86 15.95 24.35 -14.75
CA ARG A 86 15.44 24.91 -13.49
C ARG A 86 16.38 24.71 -12.31
N VAL A 87 16.90 23.49 -12.14
CA VAL A 87 17.85 23.21 -11.06
C VAL A 87 19.14 24.01 -11.26
N TYR A 88 19.64 24.12 -12.50
CA TYR A 88 20.83 24.93 -12.80
C TYR A 88 20.62 26.43 -12.52
N ASP A 89 19.52 27.00 -12.99
CA ASP A 89 19.19 28.42 -12.77
C ASP A 89 19.07 28.72 -11.27
N TRP A 90 18.45 27.81 -10.52
CA TRP A 90 18.42 27.87 -9.06
C TRP A 90 19.82 27.79 -8.42
N LEU A 91 20.70 26.89 -8.91
CA LEU A 91 22.08 26.81 -8.45
C LEU A 91 22.85 28.11 -8.70
N CYS A 92 22.60 28.79 -9.82
CA CYS A 92 23.19 30.08 -10.16
C CYS A 92 22.65 31.22 -9.28
N ALA A 93 21.36 31.20 -8.94
CA ALA A 93 20.75 32.21 -8.07
C ALA A 93 21.24 32.13 -6.61
N LEU A 94 21.72 30.96 -6.19
CA LEU A 94 22.37 30.74 -4.90
C LEU A 94 23.82 31.24 -4.91
N ASP A 95 24.01 32.54 -5.09
CA ASP A 95 25.31 33.14 -4.81
C ASP A 95 25.50 33.23 -3.28
N PRO A 96 26.61 32.72 -2.74
CA PRO A 96 26.87 32.84 -1.31
C PRO A 96 27.02 34.31 -0.97
N ASP A 97 26.23 34.81 -0.02
CA ASP A 97 26.39 36.17 0.49
C ASP A 97 27.85 36.35 0.96
N PRO A 98 28.62 37.25 0.32
CA PRO A 98 30.02 37.49 0.67
C PRO A 98 30.19 37.98 2.11
N GLN A 99 29.13 38.50 2.74
CA GLN A 99 29.18 39.05 4.10
C GLN A 99 28.68 38.10 5.18
N ALA A 100 27.85 37.11 4.86
CA ALA A 100 27.44 36.09 5.81
C ALA A 100 28.65 35.22 6.18
N GLY A 101 29.20 35.33 7.39
CA GLY A 101 30.36 34.58 7.90
C GLY A 101 30.18 33.05 8.01
N GLY A 102 29.50 32.42 7.05
CA GLY A 102 29.00 31.05 7.09
C GLY A 102 29.95 29.98 6.55
N MET A 103 29.51 28.73 6.73
CA MET A 103 30.18 27.51 6.28
C MET A 103 30.19 27.39 4.74
N ARG A 104 31.07 26.54 4.19
CA ARG A 104 31.05 26.19 2.77
C ARG A 104 29.70 25.60 2.37
N THR A 105 29.13 26.10 1.28
CA THR A 105 27.87 25.58 0.74
C THR A 105 28.09 24.28 -0.01
N ALA A 106 27.30 23.26 0.33
CA ALA A 106 27.24 22.00 -0.39
C ALA A 106 25.79 21.73 -0.80
N LEU A 107 25.60 21.39 -2.08
CA LEU A 107 24.29 21.23 -2.70
C LEU A 107 24.11 19.79 -3.21
N PRO A 108 23.63 18.87 -2.35
CA PRO A 108 23.28 17.53 -2.77
C PRO A 108 22.04 17.51 -3.66
N ILE A 109 22.22 17.09 -4.90
CA ILE A 109 21.18 16.84 -5.87
C ILE A 109 20.89 15.33 -5.85
N THR A 110 19.72 14.99 -5.33
CA THR A 110 19.31 13.60 -5.05
C THR A 110 18.02 13.21 -5.76
N GLY A 111 17.61 11.95 -5.64
CA GLY A 111 16.38 11.41 -6.24
C GLY A 111 16.52 9.95 -6.66
N HIS A 112 15.50 9.42 -7.35
CA HIS A 112 15.46 7.99 -7.70
C HIS A 112 16.57 7.53 -8.65
N PRO A 113 16.95 6.24 -8.60
CA PRO A 113 17.91 5.67 -9.54
C PRO A 113 17.53 5.88 -11.01
N GLY A 114 18.43 6.46 -11.81
CA GLY A 114 18.20 6.66 -13.24
C GLY A 114 17.32 7.85 -13.61
N THR A 115 17.00 8.76 -12.69
CA THR A 115 16.29 10.02 -13.02
C THR A 115 17.11 11.02 -13.84
N GLY A 116 18.39 10.74 -14.09
CA GLY A 116 19.26 11.59 -14.91
C GLY A 116 20.23 12.48 -14.12
N LYS A 117 20.42 12.27 -12.82
CA LYS A 117 21.36 13.06 -12.00
C LYS A 117 22.79 13.11 -12.55
N THR A 118 23.34 11.97 -12.99
CA THR A 118 24.68 11.93 -13.60
C THR A 118 24.72 12.77 -14.88
N ILE A 119 23.67 12.73 -15.71
CA ILE A 119 23.55 13.56 -16.92
C ILE A 119 23.42 15.03 -16.55
N PHE A 120 22.65 15.35 -15.51
CA PHE A 120 22.53 16.71 -14.99
C PHE A 120 23.90 17.28 -14.60
N ARG A 121 24.77 16.50 -13.93
CA ARG A 121 26.13 16.94 -13.60
C ARG A 121 26.95 17.30 -14.85
N GLU A 122 26.89 16.47 -15.90
CA GLU A 122 27.56 16.78 -17.18
C GLU A 122 26.96 18.02 -17.84
N TYR A 123 25.64 18.20 -17.76
CA TYR A 123 24.96 19.41 -18.22
C TYR A 123 25.45 20.66 -17.46
N VAL A 124 25.61 20.59 -16.14
CA VAL A 124 26.20 21.68 -15.34
C VAL A 124 27.61 22.01 -15.83
N LEU A 125 28.46 20.99 -16.01
CA LEU A 125 29.83 21.18 -16.52
C LEU A 125 29.82 21.91 -17.87
N TYR A 126 28.98 21.44 -18.78
CA TYR A 126 28.83 22.01 -20.12
C TYR A 126 28.38 23.48 -20.08
N ARG A 127 27.30 23.78 -19.36
CA ARG A 127 26.78 25.16 -19.20
C ARG A 127 27.82 26.09 -18.60
N ARG A 128 28.53 25.64 -17.57
CA ARG A 128 29.61 26.41 -16.95
C ARG A 128 30.77 26.70 -17.90
N CYS A 129 31.14 25.75 -18.76
CA CYS A 129 32.15 25.98 -19.79
C CYS A 129 31.69 27.00 -20.84
N MET A 130 30.41 26.95 -21.24
CA MET A 130 29.80 27.94 -22.15
C MET A 130 29.81 29.34 -21.55
N ASP A 131 29.58 29.46 -20.25
CA ASP A 131 29.62 30.74 -19.53
C ASP A 131 31.07 31.19 -19.22
N HIS A 132 32.08 30.46 -19.71
CA HIS A 132 33.51 30.68 -19.49
C HIS A 132 33.91 30.70 -18.01
N LYS A 133 33.26 29.87 -17.19
CA LYS A 133 33.47 29.85 -15.76
C LYS A 133 34.29 28.64 -15.29
N PRO A 134 35.24 28.81 -14.35
CA PRO A 134 36.07 27.71 -13.87
C PRO A 134 35.22 26.65 -13.17
N THR A 135 35.48 25.38 -13.48
CA THR A 135 34.73 24.25 -12.92
C THR A 135 35.67 23.08 -12.65
N LEU A 136 35.62 22.59 -11.43
CA LEU A 136 36.29 21.37 -11.01
C LEU A 136 35.34 20.19 -11.19
N TYR A 137 35.84 19.09 -11.74
CA TYR A 137 35.08 17.88 -11.98
C TYR A 137 35.85 16.67 -11.49
N PHE A 138 35.24 15.91 -10.58
CA PHE A 138 35.87 14.71 -10.04
C PHE A 138 35.38 13.44 -10.75
N ASP A 139 36.28 12.77 -11.46
CA ASP A 139 36.04 11.46 -12.03
C ASP A 139 36.37 10.38 -10.98
N VAL A 140 35.31 9.86 -10.36
CA VAL A 140 35.39 8.84 -9.29
C VAL A 140 36.05 7.55 -9.79
N LEU A 141 35.84 7.16 -11.05
CA LEU A 141 36.39 5.91 -11.59
C LEU A 141 37.90 6.00 -11.80
N ARG A 142 38.37 7.19 -12.16
CA ARG A 142 39.80 7.45 -12.41
C ARG A 142 40.52 8.05 -11.21
N GLN A 143 39.78 8.38 -10.15
CA GLN A 143 40.31 9.12 -8.99
C GLN A 143 41.13 10.33 -9.45
N THR A 144 40.53 11.12 -10.35
CA THR A 144 41.20 12.25 -11.00
C THR A 144 40.30 13.47 -10.89
N LEU A 145 40.88 14.58 -10.44
CA LEU A 145 40.23 15.87 -10.39
C LEU A 145 40.66 16.68 -11.61
N TYR A 146 39.69 17.09 -12.42
CA TYR A 146 39.88 17.92 -13.60
C TYR A 146 39.48 19.36 -13.30
N LEU A 147 40.22 20.32 -13.85
CA LEU A 147 39.88 21.75 -13.84
C LEU A 147 39.63 22.19 -15.27
N PHE A 148 38.42 22.64 -15.54
CA PHE A 148 38.02 23.26 -16.80
C PHE A 148 38.08 24.77 -16.64
N HIS A 149 38.88 25.44 -17.46
CA HIS A 149 39.08 26.90 -17.40
C HIS A 149 39.47 27.46 -18.77
N LYS A 150 39.65 28.78 -18.90
CA LYS A 150 39.93 29.45 -20.18
C LYS A 150 41.16 28.95 -20.94
N GLY A 151 42.17 28.46 -20.22
CA GLY A 151 43.43 28.02 -20.82
C GLY A 151 43.45 26.56 -21.25
N GLY A 152 42.43 25.77 -20.92
CA GLY A 152 42.46 24.33 -21.15
C GLY A 152 41.76 23.52 -20.08
N VAL A 153 42.11 22.23 -20.09
CA VAL A 153 41.77 21.29 -19.04
C VAL A 153 43.06 20.86 -18.34
N LEU A 154 43.12 21.10 -17.04
CA LEU A 154 44.20 20.59 -16.18
C LEU A 154 43.67 19.41 -15.36
N PHE A 155 44.56 18.54 -14.87
CA PHE A 155 44.16 17.46 -13.98
C PHE A 155 45.19 17.15 -12.90
N VAL A 156 44.72 16.55 -11.81
CA VAL A 156 45.54 15.97 -10.74
C VAL A 156 44.96 14.61 -10.32
N ILE A 157 45.83 13.61 -10.11
CA ILE A 157 45.44 12.25 -9.70
C ILE A 157 45.36 12.21 -8.17
N THR A 158 44.19 11.88 -7.62
CA THR A 158 43.92 11.96 -6.18
C THR A 158 44.07 10.62 -5.45
N GLY A 159 44.21 9.51 -6.18
CA GLY A 159 44.14 8.15 -5.60
C GLY A 159 45.46 7.51 -5.14
N LYS A 160 46.62 8.13 -5.42
CA LYS A 160 47.95 7.54 -5.09
C LYS A 160 48.82 8.42 -4.20
N GLU A 161 48.58 9.71 -4.20
CA GLU A 161 49.27 10.70 -3.38
C GLU A 161 48.18 11.40 -2.56
N LYS A 162 48.43 11.64 -1.26
CA LYS A 162 47.49 12.46 -0.47
C LYS A 162 47.34 13.78 -1.20
N THR A 163 46.13 14.07 -1.69
CA THR A 163 45.79 15.42 -2.11
C THR A 163 46.09 16.35 -0.94
N ASP A 164 47.04 17.25 -1.09
CA ASP A 164 47.27 18.23 -0.04
C ASP A 164 46.04 19.14 0.04
N HIS A 165 45.65 19.56 1.24
CA HIS A 165 44.58 20.54 1.46
C HIS A 165 44.79 21.81 0.63
N THR A 166 46.06 22.12 0.30
CA THR A 166 46.45 23.21 -0.58
C THR A 166 45.95 23.10 -2.02
N THR A 167 45.52 21.92 -2.47
CA THR A 167 45.03 21.69 -3.84
C THR A 167 43.84 22.58 -4.19
N LEU A 168 42.97 22.90 -3.21
CA LEU A 168 41.77 23.72 -3.43
C LEU A 168 41.95 25.21 -3.14
N ASN A 169 43.00 25.59 -2.40
CA ASN A 169 43.28 26.98 -2.01
C ASN A 169 43.32 27.99 -3.18
N PRO A 170 43.78 27.63 -4.40
CA PRO A 170 43.81 28.55 -5.53
C PRO A 170 42.43 28.90 -6.10
N PHE A 171 41.37 28.17 -5.72
CA PHE A 171 40.04 28.33 -6.31
C PHE A 171 39.13 29.15 -5.40
N LYS A 172 38.43 30.12 -6.00
CA LYS A 172 37.48 31.00 -5.31
C LYS A 172 36.08 30.40 -5.26
N GLN A 173 35.15 31.07 -4.57
CA GLN A 173 33.74 30.67 -4.44
C GLN A 173 32.97 30.57 -5.77
N ASP A 174 33.34 31.33 -6.81
CA ASP A 174 32.73 31.21 -8.14
C ASP A 174 33.15 29.90 -8.85
N THR A 175 34.15 29.17 -8.35
CA THR A 175 34.47 27.83 -8.87
C THR A 175 33.50 26.81 -8.29
N TRP A 176 32.93 25.96 -9.14
CA TRP A 176 32.08 24.85 -8.70
C TRP A 176 32.87 23.55 -8.71
N LEU A 177 32.69 22.72 -7.68
CA LEU A 177 33.23 21.37 -7.60
C LEU A 177 32.10 20.37 -7.80
N LEU A 178 32.14 19.68 -8.94
CA LEU A 178 31.15 18.69 -9.35
C LEU A 178 31.60 17.29 -8.92
N LEU A 179 30.79 16.65 -8.08
CA LEU A 179 31.07 15.33 -7.50
C LEU A 179 29.94 14.35 -7.88
N ASP A 180 30.29 13.11 -8.27
CA ASP A 180 29.29 12.03 -8.33
C ASP A 180 29.13 11.35 -6.97
N GLY A 181 28.02 10.67 -6.79
CA GLY A 181 27.70 9.85 -5.63
C GLY A 181 28.85 8.95 -5.22
N LEU A 182 29.11 8.92 -3.91
CA LEU A 182 30.07 8.03 -3.28
C LEU A 182 29.71 6.59 -3.66
N ARG A 183 30.69 5.83 -4.15
CA ARG A 183 30.58 4.38 -4.11
C ARG A 183 31.38 3.93 -2.88
N PRO A 184 30.90 2.96 -2.08
CA PRO A 184 31.64 2.50 -0.90
C PRO A 184 33.07 2.04 -1.23
N ASP A 185 33.28 1.55 -2.45
CA ASP A 185 34.57 1.11 -2.99
C ASP A 185 35.47 2.25 -3.51
N TRP A 186 34.91 3.46 -3.71
CA TRP A 186 35.63 4.62 -4.24
C TRP A 186 35.26 5.90 -3.47
N PRO A 187 35.84 6.10 -2.28
CA PRO A 187 35.53 7.28 -1.48
C PRO A 187 36.05 8.54 -2.19
N ILE A 188 35.27 9.62 -2.10
CA ILE A 188 35.77 10.96 -2.39
C ILE A 188 36.84 11.27 -1.33
N PRO A 189 38.01 11.80 -1.73
CA PRO A 189 39.03 12.26 -0.78
C PRO A 189 38.45 13.30 0.19
N ASP A 190 38.71 13.14 1.48
CA ASP A 190 38.18 14.03 2.53
C ASP A 190 38.63 15.49 2.33
N ASP A 191 39.79 15.70 1.71
CA ASP A 191 40.34 17.03 1.42
C ASP A 191 39.45 17.84 0.47
N LEU A 192 38.68 17.16 -0.39
CA LEU A 192 37.71 17.81 -1.27
C LEU A 192 36.46 18.28 -0.54
N LEU A 193 36.21 17.74 0.66
CA LEU A 193 35.03 17.96 1.48
C LEU A 193 35.28 18.91 2.66
N LEU A 194 36.46 19.53 2.72
CA LEU A 194 36.79 20.48 3.77
C LEU A 194 35.77 21.65 3.81
N PRO A 195 35.38 22.10 5.01
CA PRO A 195 34.33 23.10 5.21
C PRO A 195 34.80 24.55 5.00
N GLU A 196 36.03 24.76 4.51
CA GLU A 196 36.61 26.09 4.38
C GLU A 196 35.81 26.98 3.41
N ARG A 197 35.35 28.14 3.90
CA ARG A 197 34.48 29.06 3.15
C ARG A 197 35.06 29.55 1.82
N LYS A 198 36.40 29.63 1.73
CA LYS A 198 37.09 30.09 0.52
C LYS A 198 37.07 29.06 -0.59
N HIS A 199 36.76 27.80 -0.27
CA HIS A 199 36.78 26.71 -1.24
C HIS A 199 35.60 26.78 -2.23
N PRO A 200 35.73 26.09 -3.38
CA PRO A 200 34.68 25.95 -4.39
C PRO A 200 33.33 25.51 -3.83
N LYS A 201 32.23 26.03 -4.37
CA LYS A 201 30.87 25.55 -4.08
C LYS A 201 30.74 24.07 -4.50
N ILE A 202 30.23 23.19 -3.63
CA ILE A 202 30.09 21.77 -3.95
C ILE A 202 28.71 21.52 -4.56
N VAL A 203 28.68 20.91 -5.75
CA VAL A 203 27.46 20.35 -6.35
C VAL A 203 27.65 18.85 -6.45
N PHE A 204 26.84 18.10 -5.71
CA PHE A 204 26.99 16.66 -5.59
C PHE A 204 25.76 15.97 -6.16
N THR A 205 25.94 14.99 -7.05
CA THR A 205 24.82 14.23 -7.59
C THR A 205 24.82 12.81 -7.03
N ALA A 206 23.84 12.42 -6.22
CA ALA A 206 23.80 11.06 -5.64
C ALA A 206 22.41 10.46 -5.61
N SER A 207 22.36 9.13 -5.55
CA SER A 207 21.12 8.43 -5.22
C SER A 207 21.18 8.10 -3.72
N PRO A 208 20.10 8.31 -2.95
CA PRO A 208 20.13 8.18 -1.48
C PRO A 208 20.10 6.71 -1.02
N SER A 209 20.72 5.80 -1.77
CA SER A 209 20.56 4.36 -1.58
C SER A 209 21.21 3.81 -0.31
N LEU A 210 22.07 4.59 0.37
CA LEU A 210 22.78 4.16 1.57
C LEU A 210 22.73 5.26 2.64
N GLU A 211 22.10 4.94 3.77
CA GLU A 211 22.00 5.80 4.97
C GLU A 211 23.38 6.26 5.45
N SER A 212 24.38 5.38 5.35
CA SER A 212 25.79 5.65 5.70
C SER A 212 26.44 6.76 4.86
N GLU A 213 25.94 7.05 3.65
CA GLU A 213 26.49 8.13 2.83
C GLU A 213 26.02 9.49 3.36
N TRP A 214 24.73 9.63 3.67
CA TRP A 214 24.20 10.85 4.28
C TRP A 214 24.81 11.14 5.64
N GLU A 215 24.99 10.11 6.46
CA GLU A 215 25.70 10.22 7.73
C GLU A 215 27.13 10.73 7.54
N ARG A 216 27.85 10.27 6.50
CA ARG A 216 29.20 10.77 6.20
C ARG A 216 29.18 12.26 5.88
N TRP A 217 28.19 12.73 5.11
CA TRP A 217 28.07 14.16 4.77
C TRP A 217 27.76 15.03 5.98
N GLN A 218 26.88 14.56 6.86
CA GLN A 218 26.54 15.26 8.09
C GLN A 218 27.72 15.42 9.06
N ARG A 219 28.82 14.67 8.88
CA ARG A 219 30.05 14.82 9.68
C ARG A 219 30.83 16.09 9.35
N TYR A 220 30.65 16.66 8.16
CA TYR A 220 31.35 17.88 7.77
C TYR A 220 30.46 19.10 8.07
N PRO A 221 30.98 20.14 8.74
CA PRO A 221 30.22 21.34 9.04
C PRO A 221 30.06 22.21 7.79
N MET A 222 29.10 21.83 6.94
CA MET A 222 28.75 22.50 5.69
C MET A 222 27.32 23.02 5.74
N ASP A 223 27.05 24.09 5.00
CA ASP A 223 25.67 24.52 4.74
C ASP A 223 25.07 23.62 3.65
N LEU A 224 24.28 22.63 4.08
CA LEU A 224 23.70 21.60 3.21
C LEU A 224 22.30 22.00 2.76
N GLN A 225 22.13 22.22 1.45
CA GLN A 225 20.80 22.40 0.86
C GLN A 225 20.53 21.29 -0.15
N VAL A 226 19.64 20.37 0.23
CA VAL A 226 19.34 19.17 -0.55
C VAL A 226 18.22 19.45 -1.55
N VAL A 227 18.47 19.15 -2.82
CA VAL A 227 17.47 19.23 -3.89
C VAL A 227 17.07 17.83 -4.34
N TYR A 228 15.77 17.55 -4.37
CA TYR A 228 15.24 16.33 -4.96
C TYR A 228 14.88 16.55 -6.42
N MET A 229 15.63 15.93 -7.33
CA MET A 229 15.29 15.89 -8.75
C MET A 229 14.02 15.11 -8.98
N GLN A 230 13.14 15.71 -9.77
CA GLN A 230 11.89 15.10 -10.17
C GLN A 230 12.11 13.80 -10.91
N GLY A 231 11.27 12.81 -10.64
CA GLY A 231 11.23 11.62 -11.48
C GLY A 231 10.68 11.92 -12.87
N TRP A 232 10.71 10.93 -13.75
CA TRP A 232 10.34 11.15 -15.15
C TRP A 232 8.82 11.31 -15.28
N LYS A 233 8.41 12.31 -16.05
CA LYS A 233 7.02 12.51 -16.48
C LYS A 233 6.64 11.47 -17.54
N ASP A 234 5.35 11.25 -17.77
CA ASP A 234 4.85 10.26 -18.72
C ASP A 234 5.41 10.43 -20.15
N TYR A 235 5.53 11.67 -20.63
CA TYR A 235 6.12 11.92 -21.95
C TYR A 235 7.61 11.58 -21.98
N GLU A 236 8.36 11.85 -20.90
CA GLU A 236 9.78 11.48 -20.77
C GLU A 236 9.93 9.95 -20.82
N LEU A 237 9.05 9.21 -20.15
CA LEU A 237 9.02 7.75 -20.19
C LEU A 237 8.70 7.21 -21.59
N ARG A 238 7.77 7.86 -22.32
CA ARG A 238 7.47 7.50 -23.72
C ARG A 238 8.67 7.73 -24.61
N TYR A 239 9.37 8.86 -24.47
CA TYR A 239 10.61 9.11 -25.21
C TYR A 239 11.69 8.10 -24.86
N GLY A 240 11.87 7.80 -23.56
CA GLY A 240 12.77 6.74 -23.11
C GLY A 240 12.47 5.40 -23.77
N SER A 241 11.20 5.04 -23.95
CA SER A 241 10.84 3.79 -24.61
C SER A 241 11.35 3.70 -26.04
N VAL A 242 11.36 4.82 -26.77
CA VAL A 242 11.90 4.88 -28.14
C VAL A 242 13.42 4.76 -28.13
N ILE A 243 14.11 5.52 -27.26
CA ILE A 243 15.57 5.49 -27.13
C ILE A 243 16.07 4.09 -26.76
N TYR A 244 15.41 3.42 -25.81
CA TYR A 244 15.75 2.07 -25.38
C TYR A 244 15.19 0.97 -26.30
N ARG A 245 14.57 1.33 -27.43
CA ARG A 245 13.96 0.41 -28.41
C ARG A 245 13.01 -0.61 -27.75
N MET A 246 12.19 -0.12 -26.83
CA MET A 246 11.19 -0.89 -26.11
C MET A 246 9.78 -0.49 -26.54
N LYS A 247 8.88 -1.48 -26.62
CA LYS A 247 7.47 -1.20 -26.86
C LYS A 247 6.89 -0.50 -25.64
N TRP A 248 6.09 0.55 -25.87
CA TRP A 248 5.42 1.26 -24.79
C TRP A 248 4.54 0.34 -23.93
N THR A 249 3.92 -0.69 -24.52
CA THR A 249 3.14 -1.69 -23.78
C THR A 249 3.96 -2.39 -22.70
N ASP A 250 5.21 -2.73 -23.00
CA ASP A 250 6.11 -3.38 -22.05
C ASP A 250 6.53 -2.40 -20.94
N VAL A 251 6.80 -1.15 -21.29
CA VAL A 251 7.13 -0.09 -20.33
C VAL A 251 5.96 0.20 -19.40
N ALA A 252 4.75 0.32 -19.95
CA ALA A 252 3.52 0.54 -19.20
C ALA A 252 3.23 -0.62 -18.24
N GLN A 253 3.42 -1.87 -18.67
CA GLN A 253 3.28 -3.02 -17.77
C GLN A 253 4.30 -2.99 -16.63
N ARG A 254 5.56 -2.64 -16.91
CA ARG A 254 6.60 -2.49 -15.88
C ARG A 254 6.30 -1.33 -14.94
N LEU A 255 5.75 -0.23 -15.43
CA LEU A 255 5.36 0.95 -14.64
C LEU A 255 4.39 0.58 -13.52
N LEU A 256 3.40 -0.28 -13.81
CA LEU A 256 2.44 -0.77 -12.82
C LEU A 256 3.10 -1.59 -11.68
N ILE A 257 4.30 -2.13 -11.91
CA ILE A 257 4.99 -3.03 -10.99
C ILE A 257 6.10 -2.30 -10.24
N VAL A 258 7.05 -1.70 -10.95
CA VAL A 258 8.27 -1.08 -10.37
C VAL A 258 8.22 0.44 -10.26
N GLY A 259 7.11 1.06 -10.68
CA GLY A 259 6.93 2.52 -10.61
C GLY A 259 7.71 3.31 -11.67
N PRO A 260 7.61 4.65 -11.66
CA PRO A 260 8.19 5.54 -12.67
C PRO A 260 9.70 5.77 -12.47
N ILE A 261 10.46 4.68 -12.36
CA ILE A 261 11.92 4.71 -12.16
C ILE A 261 12.61 4.18 -13.43
N PRO A 262 13.16 5.07 -14.30
CA PRO A 262 13.69 4.69 -15.62
C PRO A 262 14.69 3.52 -15.59
N ARG A 263 15.57 3.48 -14.58
CA ARG A 263 16.56 2.40 -14.42
C ARG A 263 15.90 1.02 -14.32
N HIS A 264 14.75 0.92 -13.66
CA HIS A 264 14.01 -0.33 -13.49
C HIS A 264 13.03 -0.59 -14.63
N LEU A 265 12.63 0.43 -15.39
CA LEU A 265 11.75 0.28 -16.54
C LEU A 265 12.50 -0.24 -17.77
N PHE A 266 13.64 0.38 -18.10
CA PHE A 266 14.31 0.14 -19.37
C PHE A 266 15.36 -0.96 -19.33
N ASN A 267 15.85 -1.35 -18.15
CA ASN A 267 16.81 -2.44 -18.01
C ASN A 267 16.12 -3.70 -17.47
N LEU A 268 16.03 -4.76 -18.30
CA LEU A 268 15.32 -5.99 -17.95
C LEU A 268 15.89 -6.70 -16.72
N LYS A 269 17.22 -6.70 -16.53
CA LYS A 269 17.86 -7.30 -15.36
C LYS A 269 17.48 -6.54 -14.10
N GLN A 270 17.55 -5.21 -14.15
CA GLN A 270 17.17 -4.33 -13.04
C GLN A 270 15.68 -4.42 -12.72
N TYR A 271 14.81 -4.55 -13.74
CA TYR A 271 13.38 -4.76 -13.58
C TYR A 271 13.08 -6.01 -12.73
N LYS A 272 13.66 -7.16 -13.11
CA LYS A 272 13.47 -8.43 -12.40
C LYS A 272 13.96 -8.34 -10.95
N THR A 273 15.19 -7.88 -10.76
CA THR A 273 15.76 -7.71 -9.42
C THR A 273 14.94 -6.75 -8.56
N GLN A 274 14.41 -5.66 -9.13
CA GLN A 274 13.61 -4.72 -8.38
C GLN A 274 12.24 -5.30 -8.00
N THR A 275 11.61 -6.08 -8.89
CA THR A 275 10.35 -6.77 -8.58
C THR A 275 10.51 -7.71 -7.38
N GLU A 276 11.55 -8.54 -7.38
CA GLU A 276 11.86 -9.43 -6.24
C GLU A 276 12.13 -8.66 -4.95
N ARG A 277 12.82 -7.51 -5.05
CA ARG A 277 13.11 -6.62 -3.92
C ARG A 277 11.86 -5.95 -3.37
N ILE A 278 10.92 -5.56 -4.22
CA ILE A 278 9.62 -5.03 -3.84
C ILE A 278 8.82 -6.08 -3.10
N ASP A 279 8.67 -7.27 -3.67
CA ASP A 279 7.89 -8.35 -3.06
C ASP A 279 8.48 -8.77 -1.71
N ARG A 280 9.83 -8.81 -1.61
CA ARG A 280 10.51 -9.04 -0.33
C ARG A 280 10.23 -7.91 0.67
N ALA A 281 10.36 -6.65 0.26
CA ALA A 281 10.12 -5.51 1.13
C ALA A 281 8.67 -5.51 1.67
N ILE A 282 7.68 -5.84 0.84
CA ILE A 282 6.29 -5.99 1.26
C ILE A 282 6.14 -7.17 2.23
N ARG A 283 6.81 -8.30 1.94
CA ARG A 283 6.83 -9.46 2.83
C ARG A 283 7.41 -9.18 4.22
N ASP A 284 8.32 -8.22 4.31
CA ASP A 284 9.01 -7.85 5.55
C ASP A 284 8.29 -6.71 6.30
N LEU A 285 7.18 -6.18 5.78
CA LEU A 285 6.41 -5.12 6.48
C LEU A 285 5.76 -5.64 7.76
N THR A 286 6.08 -5.03 8.90
CA THR A 286 5.40 -5.29 10.17
C THR A 286 4.01 -4.66 10.19
N VAL A 287 3.16 -5.07 11.15
CA VAL A 287 1.85 -4.43 11.38
C VAL A 287 2.01 -2.93 11.64
N GLU A 288 3.06 -2.55 12.37
CA GLU A 288 3.37 -1.14 12.66
C GLU A 288 3.73 -0.36 11.39
N HIS A 289 4.52 -0.94 10.48
CA HIS A 289 4.79 -0.31 9.18
C HIS A 289 3.50 -0.10 8.39
N LEU A 290 2.61 -1.09 8.37
CA LEU A 290 1.35 -1.01 7.64
C LEU A 290 0.37 0.01 8.24
N LYS A 291 0.29 0.11 9.58
CA LYS A 291 -0.48 1.15 10.27
C LYS A 291 -0.03 2.54 9.88
N ARG A 292 1.29 2.78 9.86
CA ARG A 292 1.84 4.07 9.43
C ARG A 292 1.41 4.37 8.00
N ILE A 293 1.53 3.41 7.09
CA ILE A 293 1.18 3.59 5.65
C ILE A 293 -0.30 3.97 5.51
N GLN A 294 -1.19 3.32 6.26
CA GLN A 294 -2.62 3.60 6.23
C GLN A 294 -2.96 5.01 6.78
N VAL A 295 -2.24 5.47 7.81
CA VAL A 295 -2.47 6.80 8.41
C VAL A 295 -1.92 7.92 7.53
N SER A 296 -0.81 7.69 6.81
CA SER A 296 -0.21 8.71 5.93
C SER A 296 -0.91 8.92 4.60
N ASP A 297 -1.66 7.95 4.09
CA ASP A 297 -2.52 8.19 2.92
C ASP A 297 -3.54 9.31 3.22
N VAL A 298 -3.79 9.62 4.51
CA VAL A 298 -4.70 10.68 4.97
C VAL A 298 -3.97 11.92 5.48
N LEU A 299 -2.68 11.84 5.85
CA LEU A 299 -1.93 12.96 6.44
C LEU A 299 -0.58 13.17 5.77
N TYR A 300 -0.45 14.35 5.15
CA TYR A 300 0.61 14.90 4.32
C TYR A 300 2.01 15.01 4.94
N GLU A 301 2.26 14.39 6.09
CA GLU A 301 3.53 14.52 6.79
C GLU A 301 4.53 13.44 6.32
N SER A 302 5.71 13.92 5.96
CA SER A 302 6.85 13.20 5.41
C SER A 302 7.06 11.83 6.07
N PHE A 303 6.83 10.77 5.30
CA PHE A 303 7.06 9.37 5.63
C PHE A 303 8.55 8.98 5.78
N GLY A 304 9.39 9.93 6.19
CA GLY A 304 10.86 9.87 6.19
C GLY A 304 11.49 9.21 7.41
N GLY A 305 10.74 8.39 8.15
CA GLY A 305 11.36 7.57 9.19
C GLY A 305 12.35 6.58 8.56
N PRO A 306 13.58 6.41 9.11
CA PRO A 306 14.67 5.61 8.52
C PRO A 306 14.37 4.11 8.31
N ARG A 307 13.17 3.64 8.68
CA ARG A 307 12.81 2.22 8.71
C ARG A 307 11.81 1.79 7.64
N THR A 308 11.22 2.71 6.88
CA THR A 308 10.34 2.30 5.77
C THR A 308 11.21 1.94 4.56
N PRO A 309 11.00 0.76 3.92
CA PRO A 309 11.84 0.40 2.79
C PRO A 309 11.61 1.39 1.64
N HIS A 310 12.64 2.17 1.28
CA HIS A 310 12.68 3.03 0.07
C HIS A 310 12.31 2.26 -1.23
N ARG A 311 12.31 0.93 -1.17
CA ARG A 311 11.92 0.01 -2.24
C ARG A 311 10.43 0.00 -2.57
N ILE A 312 9.55 0.42 -1.66
CA ILE A 312 8.09 0.46 -1.89
C ILE A 312 7.56 1.90 -1.98
N GLN A 313 8.45 2.89 -1.94
CA GLN A 313 8.09 4.30 -1.95
C GLN A 313 8.67 5.01 -3.16
N TYR A 314 7.93 6.01 -3.61
CA TYR A 314 8.35 6.95 -4.61
C TYR A 314 8.38 8.36 -4.00
N ILE A 315 9.58 8.92 -3.87
CA ILE A 315 9.82 10.30 -3.45
C ILE A 315 9.79 11.24 -4.66
N ASN A 316 9.04 12.33 -4.56
CA ASN A 316 9.03 13.43 -5.53
C ASN A 316 8.83 14.78 -4.83
N ARG A 317 9.03 15.94 -5.46
CA ARG A 317 8.69 17.22 -4.78
C ARG A 317 7.19 17.47 -4.76
N THR A 318 6.70 18.22 -3.78
CA THR A 318 5.29 18.64 -3.68
C THR A 318 4.87 19.55 -4.84
N ASP A 319 5.75 20.47 -5.22
CA ASP A 319 5.62 21.33 -6.39
C ASP A 319 6.73 20.99 -7.40
N ASN A 320 6.33 20.75 -8.65
CA ASN A 320 7.25 20.37 -9.71
C ASN A 320 8.03 21.57 -10.26
N GLU A 321 7.53 22.79 -10.07
CA GLU A 321 8.14 24.03 -10.55
C GLU A 321 9.13 24.61 -9.53
N ASP A 322 8.84 24.50 -8.23
CA ASP A 322 9.73 24.99 -7.16
C ASP A 322 10.81 23.95 -6.79
N VAL A 323 12.06 24.24 -7.16
CA VAL A 323 13.25 23.38 -6.90
C VAL A 323 13.45 23.09 -5.40
N CYS A 324 13.02 24.01 -4.53
CA CYS A 324 13.12 23.88 -3.08
C CYS A 324 11.91 23.19 -2.43
N ALA A 325 10.90 22.83 -3.21
CA ALA A 325 9.70 22.22 -2.68
C ALA A 325 10.01 20.92 -1.91
N ALA A 326 9.36 20.77 -0.76
CA ALA A 326 9.59 19.64 0.13
C ALA A 326 9.35 18.30 -0.59
N PRO A 327 10.12 17.25 -0.27
CA PRO A 327 9.88 15.93 -0.82
C PRO A 327 8.58 15.33 -0.24
N ARG A 328 7.70 14.88 -1.13
CA ARG A 328 6.53 14.06 -0.87
C ARG A 328 6.81 12.61 -1.21
N THR A 329 6.32 11.71 -0.38
CA THR A 329 6.40 10.27 -0.58
C THR A 329 5.06 9.74 -1.05
N PHE A 330 5.11 8.79 -1.98
CA PHE A 330 3.98 8.06 -2.54
C PHE A 330 4.28 6.56 -2.48
N LEU A 331 3.27 5.71 -2.59
CA LEU A 331 3.53 4.30 -2.91
C LEU A 331 4.16 4.19 -4.30
N LEU A 332 5.13 3.29 -4.44
CA LEU A 332 5.93 3.19 -5.66
C LEU A 332 5.10 2.86 -6.91
N SER A 333 4.09 2.00 -6.76
CA SER A 333 3.30 1.50 -7.89
C SER A 333 1.93 0.97 -7.44
N GLU A 334 1.04 0.73 -8.41
CA GLU A 334 -0.26 0.10 -8.17
C GLU A 334 -0.11 -1.34 -7.64
N HIS A 335 0.86 -2.10 -8.15
CA HIS A 335 1.20 -3.43 -7.62
C HIS A 335 1.53 -3.37 -6.14
N VAL A 336 2.38 -2.42 -5.73
CA VAL A 336 2.72 -2.22 -4.31
C VAL A 336 1.47 -1.92 -3.50
N ALA A 337 0.60 -1.01 -3.96
CA ALA A 337 -0.64 -0.69 -3.27
C ALA A 337 -1.57 -1.92 -3.14
N LYS A 338 -1.73 -2.71 -4.20
CA LYS A 338 -2.55 -3.93 -4.20
C LYS A 338 -2.02 -4.97 -3.22
N GLN A 339 -0.70 -5.20 -3.22
CA GLN A 339 -0.06 -6.18 -2.33
C GLN A 339 -0.11 -5.74 -0.87
N ILE A 340 0.09 -4.45 -0.58
CA ILE A 340 -0.07 -3.89 0.77
C ILE A 340 -1.52 -4.06 1.25
N ARG A 341 -2.51 -3.73 0.40
CA ARG A 341 -3.93 -3.97 0.71
C ARG A 341 -4.17 -5.44 1.04
N HIS A 342 -3.74 -6.36 0.18
CA HIS A 342 -3.90 -7.80 0.43
C HIS A 342 -3.25 -8.23 1.75
N ARG A 343 -2.05 -7.73 2.07
CA ARG A 343 -1.38 -8.03 3.34
C ARG A 343 -2.15 -7.49 4.55
N LEU A 344 -2.65 -6.26 4.49
CA LEU A 344 -3.50 -5.67 5.53
C LEU A 344 -4.74 -6.51 5.78
N VAL A 345 -5.37 -6.98 4.70
CA VAL A 345 -6.54 -7.87 4.75
C VAL A 345 -6.19 -9.17 5.46
N ASN A 346 -5.09 -9.82 5.07
CA ASN A 346 -4.67 -11.08 5.67
C ASN A 346 -4.33 -10.91 7.16
N ILE A 347 -3.70 -9.79 7.55
CA ILE A 347 -3.43 -9.50 8.95
C ILE A 347 -4.72 -9.28 9.74
N ILE A 348 -5.70 -8.56 9.17
CA ILE A 348 -7.01 -8.36 9.82
C ILE A 348 -7.73 -9.70 9.97
N VAL A 349 -7.72 -10.54 8.93
CA VAL A 349 -8.31 -11.88 8.97
C VAL A 349 -7.61 -12.73 10.03
N GLN A 350 -6.28 -12.82 10.02
CA GLN A 350 -5.53 -13.60 11.00
C GLN A 350 -5.73 -13.09 12.43
N SER A 351 -5.72 -11.77 12.65
CA SER A 351 -5.97 -11.18 13.97
C SER A 351 -7.39 -11.52 14.46
N ARG A 352 -8.37 -11.52 13.54
CA ARG A 352 -9.74 -11.93 13.85
C ARG A 352 -9.86 -13.42 14.13
N VAL A 353 -9.17 -14.27 13.37
CA VAL A 353 -9.10 -15.72 13.65
C VAL A 353 -8.49 -15.96 15.02
N ASN A 354 -7.38 -15.30 15.35
CA ASN A 354 -6.74 -15.44 16.67
C ASN A 354 -7.66 -14.94 17.81
N LEU A 355 -8.41 -13.86 17.60
CA LEU A 355 -9.43 -13.40 18.54
C LEU A 355 -10.55 -14.44 18.67
N ILE A 356 -11.07 -14.93 17.55
CA ILE A 356 -12.08 -16.00 17.50
C ILE A 356 -11.61 -17.23 18.29
N GLU A 357 -10.38 -17.70 18.08
CA GLU A 357 -9.81 -18.84 18.80
C GLU A 357 -9.76 -18.56 20.30
N LYS A 358 -9.20 -17.40 20.69
CA LYS A 358 -9.08 -16.99 22.09
C LYS A 358 -10.43 -16.93 22.82
N TYR A 359 -11.48 -16.51 22.14
CA TYR A 359 -12.80 -16.27 22.76
C TYR A 359 -13.83 -17.38 22.50
N SER A 360 -13.58 -18.31 21.57
CA SER A 360 -14.46 -19.46 21.32
C SER A 360 -14.63 -20.41 22.51
N GLY A 361 -13.71 -20.38 23.48
CA GLY A 361 -13.83 -21.11 24.75
C GLY A 361 -14.61 -20.38 25.85
N ALA A 362 -14.93 -19.09 25.68
CA ALA A 362 -15.62 -18.28 26.67
C ALA A 362 -17.09 -18.10 26.28
N GLY A 363 -18.01 -18.84 26.93
CA GLY A 363 -19.44 -18.94 26.59
C GLY A 363 -20.27 -17.64 26.57
N HIS A 364 -19.67 -16.46 26.70
CA HIS A 364 -20.35 -15.16 26.70
C HIS A 364 -20.08 -14.26 25.48
N GLU A 365 -19.27 -14.67 24.50
CA GLU A 365 -18.91 -13.81 23.34
C GLU A 365 -19.38 -14.31 21.96
N ALA A 366 -20.46 -15.10 21.91
CA ALA A 366 -21.04 -15.60 20.66
C ALA A 366 -21.43 -14.49 19.65
N SER A 367 -21.68 -13.27 20.12
CA SER A 367 -22.01 -12.11 19.29
C SER A 367 -20.80 -11.59 18.49
N LEU A 368 -19.60 -11.55 19.09
CA LEU A 368 -18.38 -11.08 18.43
C LEU A 368 -17.90 -12.11 17.40
N TYR A 369 -17.99 -13.40 17.72
CA TYR A 369 -17.72 -14.49 16.78
C TYR A 369 -18.66 -14.43 15.57
N SER A 370 -19.97 -14.27 15.80
CA SER A 370 -20.96 -14.13 14.72
C SER A 370 -20.65 -12.95 13.80
N TYR A 371 -20.27 -11.80 14.38
CA TYR A 371 -19.90 -10.59 13.63
C TYR A 371 -18.65 -10.82 12.77
N CYS A 372 -17.59 -11.40 13.35
CA CYS A 372 -16.35 -11.65 12.63
C CYS A 372 -16.53 -12.66 11.49
N TYR A 373 -17.30 -13.72 11.74
CA TYR A 373 -17.69 -14.69 10.72
C TYR A 373 -18.49 -14.05 9.59
N GLU A 374 -19.47 -13.21 9.94
CA GLU A 374 -20.32 -12.52 8.98
C GLU A 374 -19.50 -11.67 8.00
N VAL A 375 -18.67 -10.76 8.55
CA VAL A 375 -17.84 -9.87 7.73
C VAL A 375 -16.87 -10.65 6.86
N HIS A 376 -16.34 -11.78 7.36
CA HIS A 376 -15.39 -12.60 6.61
C HIS A 376 -16.04 -13.28 5.40
N ILE A 377 -17.20 -13.93 5.58
CA ILE A 377 -17.92 -14.58 4.49
C ILE A 377 -18.39 -13.56 3.45
N LEU A 378 -18.99 -12.44 3.88
CA LEU A 378 -19.49 -11.41 2.96
C LEU A 378 -18.36 -10.81 2.12
N ARG A 379 -17.20 -10.62 2.74
CA ARG A 379 -16.00 -10.16 2.04
C ARG A 379 -15.50 -11.19 1.03
N GLN A 380 -15.39 -12.46 1.41
CA GLN A 380 -14.99 -13.52 0.47
C GLN A 380 -15.93 -13.59 -0.72
N LEU A 381 -17.25 -13.55 -0.48
CA LEU A 381 -18.25 -13.52 -1.55
C LEU A 381 -18.14 -12.27 -2.45
N ALA A 382 -17.68 -11.13 -1.92
CA ALA A 382 -17.50 -9.90 -2.69
C ALA A 382 -16.15 -9.83 -3.45
N GLU A 383 -15.09 -10.44 -2.91
CA GLU A 383 -13.73 -10.37 -3.46
C GLU A 383 -13.40 -11.53 -4.41
N MET A 384 -14.09 -12.67 -4.28
CA MET A 384 -13.92 -13.82 -5.16
C MET A 384 -14.59 -13.56 -6.52
N ASN A 385 -13.80 -13.16 -7.51
CA ASN A 385 -14.15 -13.21 -8.94
C ASN A 385 -14.30 -14.66 -9.49
N ALA A 386 -14.44 -15.64 -8.61
CA ALA A 386 -14.51 -17.06 -8.93
C ALA A 386 -15.89 -17.60 -8.58
N ASP A 387 -16.39 -18.50 -9.43
CA ASP A 387 -17.67 -19.17 -9.26
C ASP A 387 -17.72 -19.91 -7.92
N PHE A 388 -18.53 -19.42 -6.97
CA PHE A 388 -18.68 -20.06 -5.66
C PHE A 388 -19.81 -21.08 -5.71
N GLN A 389 -19.46 -22.32 -6.07
CA GLN A 389 -20.39 -23.43 -6.05
C GLN A 389 -20.61 -23.92 -4.61
N VAL A 390 -21.86 -23.93 -4.20
CA VAL A 390 -22.29 -24.37 -2.87
C VAL A 390 -23.44 -25.35 -2.96
N ASP A 391 -23.36 -26.38 -2.15
CA ASP A 391 -24.47 -27.30 -1.94
C ASP A 391 -25.27 -26.81 -0.75
N MET A 392 -26.54 -26.47 -0.99
CA MET A 392 -27.48 -26.08 0.05
C MET A 392 -28.57 -27.12 0.18
N TYR A 393 -29.13 -27.18 1.39
CA TYR A 393 -30.15 -28.16 1.72
C TYR A 393 -31.41 -27.47 2.15
N ARG A 394 -32.53 -27.89 1.59
CA ARG A 394 -33.84 -27.38 1.98
C ARG A 394 -34.07 -27.69 3.46
N MET A 395 -34.62 -26.75 4.21
CA MET A 395 -35.06 -27.01 5.58
C MET A 395 -36.38 -27.78 5.57
N VAL A 396 -36.59 -28.66 6.54
CA VAL A 396 -37.83 -29.45 6.68
C VAL A 396 -38.68 -28.96 7.84
N ARG A 397 -39.99 -29.11 7.70
CA ARG A 397 -40.95 -28.86 8.77
C ARG A 397 -41.41 -30.20 9.34
N LEU A 398 -41.28 -30.37 10.66
CA LEU A 398 -41.82 -31.54 11.31
C LEU A 398 -43.35 -31.50 11.26
N PRO A 399 -44.03 -32.63 11.01
CA PRO A 399 -45.48 -32.68 11.11
C PRO A 399 -45.90 -32.27 12.52
N ALA A 400 -46.93 -31.44 12.64
CA ALA A 400 -47.44 -31.04 13.94
C ALA A 400 -47.80 -32.31 14.71
N LYS A 401 -47.16 -32.53 15.88
CA LYS A 401 -47.51 -33.66 16.75
C LYS A 401 -49.01 -33.55 17.01
N ARG A 402 -49.78 -34.49 16.47
CA ARG A 402 -51.20 -34.61 16.80
C ARG A 402 -51.19 -34.82 18.29
N SER A 403 -51.63 -33.80 19.04
CA SER A 403 -51.86 -33.95 20.47
C SER A 403 -52.80 -35.14 20.58
N THR A 404 -52.28 -36.29 21.00
CA THR A 404 -53.12 -37.42 21.33
C THR A 404 -54.14 -36.86 22.32
N PRO A 405 -55.45 -36.93 22.03
CA PRO A 405 -56.44 -36.45 22.96
C PRO A 405 -56.12 -37.18 24.26
N THR A 406 -55.68 -36.43 25.27
CA THR A 406 -55.45 -36.97 26.60
C THR A 406 -56.80 -37.52 27.02
N THR A 407 -56.98 -38.83 26.86
CA THR A 407 -58.09 -39.56 27.45
C THR A 407 -57.99 -39.27 28.93
N SER A 408 -58.87 -38.41 29.42
CA SER A 408 -59.05 -38.15 30.82
C SER A 408 -59.55 -39.45 31.46
N SER A 409 -58.64 -40.35 31.79
CA SER A 409 -58.91 -41.46 32.68
C SER A 409 -59.27 -40.84 34.03
N GLY A 410 -60.56 -40.83 34.33
CA GLY A 410 -61.09 -40.41 35.62
C GLY A 410 -60.49 -41.26 36.74
N GLY A 411 -59.49 -40.70 37.43
CA GLY A 411 -59.08 -41.16 38.74
C GLY A 411 -59.97 -40.50 39.81
N PRO A 412 -60.52 -41.24 40.79
CA PRO A 412 -61.43 -40.69 41.79
C PRO A 412 -60.69 -39.74 42.74
N LYS A 413 -61.12 -38.47 42.77
CA LYS A 413 -60.66 -37.47 43.72
C LYS A 413 -61.19 -37.79 45.12
N ARG A 414 -60.27 -38.15 46.02
CA ARG A 414 -60.50 -38.13 47.47
C ARG A 414 -60.66 -36.69 47.95
N ASN A 415 -61.76 -36.46 48.66
CA ASN A 415 -62.09 -35.24 49.39
C ASN A 415 -61.13 -34.99 50.57
N ALA A 416 -60.64 -33.76 50.74
CA ALA A 416 -60.39 -33.18 52.07
C ALA A 416 -60.25 -31.65 52.04
N ARG A 417 -61.23 -30.99 52.68
CA ARG A 417 -61.17 -29.75 53.52
C ARG A 417 -60.46 -28.50 52.98
N ARG A 418 -61.18 -27.42 52.65
CA ARG A 418 -61.81 -26.36 53.51
C ARG A 418 -60.87 -25.19 53.84
N GLY A 419 -61.24 -23.99 53.35
CA GLY A 419 -60.74 -22.67 53.79
C GLY A 419 -60.73 -21.64 52.63
N ARG A 420 -61.87 -21.18 52.10
CA ARG A 420 -62.70 -20.01 52.51
C ARG A 420 -62.10 -18.62 52.15
N LYS A 421 -62.75 -17.98 51.15
CA LYS A 421 -62.89 -16.53 50.84
C LYS A 421 -61.62 -15.83 50.31
N ARG A 422 -61.64 -14.98 49.28
CA ARG A 422 -62.65 -13.99 48.85
C ARG A 422 -62.47 -13.67 47.36
N SER A 423 -63.61 -13.42 46.72
CA SER A 423 -63.84 -13.07 45.33
C SER A 423 -63.37 -11.66 44.93
N THR A 424 -62.71 -11.54 43.78
CA THR A 424 -62.82 -10.38 42.88
C THR A 424 -63.07 -10.87 41.45
N PRO A 425 -64.11 -10.36 40.73
CA PRO A 425 -64.36 -10.73 39.34
C PRO A 425 -63.62 -9.77 38.41
N SER A 426 -62.52 -10.22 37.81
CA SER A 426 -62.01 -9.63 36.57
C SER A 426 -61.63 -10.75 35.61
N GLY A 427 -62.66 -11.37 35.02
CA GLY A 427 -62.49 -12.34 33.94
C GLY A 427 -61.96 -11.63 32.70
N LYS A 428 -60.63 -11.55 32.55
CA LYS A 428 -60.03 -11.37 31.23
C LYS A 428 -60.30 -12.65 30.45
N PRO A 429 -60.90 -12.60 29.25
CA PRO A 429 -61.06 -13.79 28.41
C PRO A 429 -59.67 -14.40 28.19
N SER A 430 -59.52 -15.69 28.52
CA SER A 430 -58.29 -16.41 28.21
C SER A 430 -58.11 -16.34 26.70
N ALA A 431 -57.18 -15.51 26.23
CA ALA A 431 -56.79 -15.45 24.84
C ALA A 431 -56.53 -16.89 24.37
N GLY A 432 -57.34 -17.37 23.43
CA GLY A 432 -57.24 -18.74 22.94
C GLY A 432 -55.79 -19.01 22.56
N ARG A 433 -55.19 -20.05 23.14
CA ARG A 433 -53.83 -20.48 22.78
C ARG A 433 -53.83 -20.73 21.27
N LYS A 434 -53.27 -19.79 20.51
CA LYS A 434 -53.03 -19.98 19.08
C LYS A 434 -52.20 -21.25 18.94
N LYS A 435 -52.68 -22.18 18.12
CA LYS A 435 -51.97 -23.42 17.82
C LYS A 435 -50.64 -23.02 17.18
N LEU A 436 -49.54 -23.17 17.92
CA LEU A 436 -48.21 -22.87 17.42
C LEU A 436 -47.91 -23.85 16.28
N GLU A 437 -47.61 -23.30 15.11
CA GLU A 437 -47.16 -24.12 13.98
C GLU A 437 -45.76 -24.67 14.26
N PRO A 438 -45.43 -25.88 13.76
CA PRO A 438 -44.14 -26.50 14.01
C PRO A 438 -43.00 -25.70 13.33
N PRO A 439 -41.83 -25.58 14.00
CA PRO A 439 -40.70 -24.86 13.45
C PRO A 439 -40.02 -25.62 12.30
N TRP A 440 -39.16 -24.92 11.58
CA TRP A 440 -38.29 -25.46 10.53
C TRP A 440 -36.98 -25.96 11.13
N TYR A 441 -36.42 -27.02 10.55
CA TYR A 441 -35.17 -27.64 10.99
C TYR A 441 -34.22 -27.88 9.81
N THR A 442 -32.91 -27.81 10.08
CA THR A 442 -31.88 -28.16 9.09
C THR A 442 -31.72 -29.68 8.92
N ALA A 443 -31.23 -30.06 7.74
CA ALA A 443 -31.02 -31.44 7.35
C ALA A 443 -29.70 -32.05 7.88
N TYR A 444 -28.87 -31.29 8.62
CA TYR A 444 -27.55 -31.72 9.13
C TYR A 444 -27.41 -31.59 10.65
N GLY A 445 -26.37 -32.22 11.22
CA GLY A 445 -26.05 -32.24 12.66
C GLY A 445 -26.47 -33.53 13.36
N GLN A 446 -25.65 -34.00 14.34
CA GLN A 446 -25.92 -35.20 15.15
C GLN A 446 -27.17 -34.97 16.02
N PRO A 447 -28.31 -35.62 15.70
CA PRO A 447 -29.51 -35.50 16.50
C PRO A 447 -29.54 -36.73 17.40
N SER A 448 -28.72 -36.76 18.45
CA SER A 448 -28.90 -37.76 19.52
C SER A 448 -30.31 -37.70 20.13
N LYS A 449 -31.10 -36.65 19.81
CA LYS A 449 -32.44 -36.40 20.34
C LYS A 449 -33.60 -36.39 19.30
N MET A 450 -33.39 -36.65 18.01
CA MET A 450 -34.49 -36.58 17.01
C MET A 450 -34.43 -37.64 15.90
N LYS A 451 -34.77 -38.88 16.24
CA LYS A 451 -35.00 -39.99 15.28
C LYS A 451 -35.98 -39.61 14.16
N GLU A 452 -37.02 -38.84 14.48
CA GLU A 452 -38.02 -38.34 13.51
C GLU A 452 -37.41 -37.49 12.39
N LEU A 453 -36.39 -36.67 12.67
CA LEU A 453 -35.69 -35.88 11.64
C LEU A 453 -34.85 -36.78 10.74
N GLN A 454 -34.23 -37.81 11.30
CA GLN A 454 -33.42 -38.76 10.54
C GLN A 454 -34.29 -39.61 9.61
N ASP A 455 -35.45 -40.05 10.08
CA ASP A 455 -36.43 -40.78 9.27
C ASP A 455 -37.01 -39.89 8.15
N LEU A 456 -37.25 -38.61 8.42
CA LEU A 456 -37.64 -37.62 7.41
C LEU A 456 -36.53 -37.38 6.37
N ARG A 457 -35.26 -37.36 6.78
CA ARG A 457 -34.09 -37.26 5.89
C ARG A 457 -33.93 -38.51 5.02
N SER A 458 -34.22 -39.70 5.54
CA SER A 458 -34.12 -40.95 4.78
C SER A 458 -35.31 -41.18 3.84
N SER A 459 -36.48 -40.63 4.15
CA SER A 459 -37.71 -40.79 3.34
C SER A 459 -37.91 -39.69 2.31
N SER A 460 -37.44 -38.47 2.59
CA SER A 460 -37.39 -37.39 1.61
C SER A 460 -36.01 -37.45 0.98
N ALA A 461 -35.91 -37.79 -0.32
CA ALA A 461 -34.66 -37.64 -1.06
C ALA A 461 -34.27 -36.16 -1.09
N MET A 462 -33.61 -35.67 -0.02
CA MET A 462 -33.11 -34.31 0.08
C MET A 462 -31.83 -34.25 -0.74
N GLU A 463 -31.99 -34.28 -2.06
CA GLU A 463 -30.88 -34.01 -2.95
C GLU A 463 -30.38 -32.59 -2.66
N PRO A 464 -29.05 -32.40 -2.52
CA PRO A 464 -28.48 -31.08 -2.40
C PRO A 464 -28.93 -30.25 -3.59
N VAL A 465 -29.41 -29.04 -3.32
CA VAL A 465 -29.61 -28.05 -4.37
C VAL A 465 -28.25 -27.40 -4.58
N SER A 466 -27.57 -27.79 -5.65
CA SER A 466 -26.33 -27.13 -6.03
C SER A 466 -26.66 -25.74 -6.59
N PHE A 467 -26.05 -24.73 -6.03
CA PHE A 467 -26.23 -23.34 -6.41
C PHE A 467 -24.86 -22.70 -6.59
N VAL A 468 -24.71 -21.90 -7.64
CA VAL A 468 -23.45 -21.19 -7.88
C VAL A 468 -23.69 -19.70 -7.73
N ILE A 469 -23.04 -19.09 -6.74
CA ILE A 469 -23.02 -17.64 -6.58
C ILE A 469 -21.93 -17.10 -7.52
N LYS A 470 -22.35 -16.37 -8.56
CA LYS A 470 -21.47 -15.76 -9.57
C LYS A 470 -21.66 -14.25 -9.64
N PRO A 471 -21.27 -13.50 -8.59
CA PRO A 471 -21.45 -12.07 -8.59
C PRO A 471 -20.53 -11.46 -9.66
N MET A 472 -21.12 -10.66 -10.55
CA MET A 472 -20.38 -9.80 -11.47
C MET A 472 -19.82 -8.57 -10.76
N ASP A 473 -20.46 -8.18 -9.66
CA ASP A 473 -20.11 -7.01 -8.85
C ASP A 473 -20.67 -7.14 -7.43
N ALA A 474 -20.20 -6.29 -6.53
CA ALA A 474 -20.74 -6.14 -5.18
C ALA A 474 -21.14 -4.68 -4.93
N PHE A 475 -22.37 -4.47 -4.47
CA PHE A 475 -22.90 -3.15 -4.13
C PHE A 475 -23.02 -3.00 -2.61
N ILE A 476 -22.24 -2.08 -2.04
CA ILE A 476 -22.31 -1.75 -0.61
C ILE A 476 -23.33 -0.62 -0.42
N TYR A 477 -24.40 -0.88 0.34
CA TYR A 477 -25.45 0.12 0.58
C TYR A 477 -25.43 0.66 2.01
N GLU A 478 -25.73 1.96 2.16
CA GLU A 478 -25.84 2.59 3.47
C GLU A 478 -27.19 2.24 4.10
N PRO A 479 -27.19 1.63 5.29
CA PRO A 479 -28.40 1.20 5.94
C PRO A 479 -29.15 2.51 6.42
N GLY A 480 -30.47 2.59 6.20
CA GLY A 480 -31.26 3.85 6.30
C GLY A 480 -31.23 4.87 5.14
N GLN A 481 -30.49 4.64 4.05
CA GLN A 481 -30.45 5.55 2.89
C GLN A 481 -31.85 5.84 2.30
N VAL A 482 -32.16 7.13 2.08
CA VAL A 482 -33.43 7.58 1.50
C VAL A 482 -33.42 7.39 -0.03
N GLY A 483 -34.45 6.71 -0.53
CA GLY A 483 -34.63 6.41 -1.96
C GLY A 483 -34.63 4.91 -2.26
N CYS A 484 -35.27 4.52 -3.36
CA CYS A 484 -35.27 3.15 -3.83
C CYS A 484 -33.92 2.82 -4.49
N ILE A 485 -33.28 1.74 -4.08
CA ILE A 485 -32.04 1.25 -4.68
C ILE A 485 -32.41 0.29 -5.82
N PRO A 486 -32.04 0.57 -7.09
CA PRO A 486 -32.35 -0.32 -8.20
C PRO A 486 -31.52 -1.60 -8.11
N VAL A 487 -32.20 -2.74 -8.22
CA VAL A 487 -31.57 -4.06 -8.14
C VAL A 487 -31.17 -4.54 -9.54
N ARG A 488 -29.93 -5.04 -9.64
CA ARG A 488 -29.36 -5.63 -10.85
C ARG A 488 -29.13 -7.11 -10.64
N SER A 489 -29.37 -7.89 -11.69
CA SER A 489 -29.04 -9.30 -11.70
C SER A 489 -27.51 -9.47 -11.61
N ARG A 490 -27.10 -10.53 -10.90
CA ARG A 490 -25.72 -10.91 -10.61
C ARG A 490 -24.90 -9.88 -9.84
N VAL A 491 -25.55 -9.06 -9.02
CA VAL A 491 -24.88 -8.16 -8.08
C VAL A 491 -25.14 -8.63 -6.65
N LEU A 492 -24.09 -8.72 -5.83
CA LEU A 492 -24.19 -9.02 -4.41
C LEU A 492 -24.41 -7.73 -3.63
N TYR A 493 -25.54 -7.59 -2.94
CA TYR A 493 -25.87 -6.41 -2.14
C TYR A 493 -25.51 -6.66 -0.68
N VAL A 494 -24.62 -5.82 -0.16
CA VAL A 494 -24.08 -5.94 1.21
C VAL A 494 -24.35 -4.64 1.98
N PRO A 495 -25.01 -4.68 3.15
CA PRO A 495 -25.15 -3.51 3.99
C PRO A 495 -23.78 -3.06 4.52
N ARG A 496 -23.52 -1.75 4.54
CA ARG A 496 -22.27 -1.20 5.08
C ARG A 496 -22.09 -1.49 6.58
N ILE A 497 -23.20 -1.48 7.33
CA ILE A 497 -23.23 -1.79 8.76
C ILE A 497 -23.99 -3.12 8.92
N PRO A 498 -23.36 -4.15 9.50
CA PRO A 498 -24.04 -5.41 9.78
C PRO A 498 -25.16 -5.22 10.82
N ASN A 499 -26.15 -6.11 10.80
CA ASN A 499 -27.30 -6.14 11.71
C ASN A 499 -28.39 -5.05 11.58
N GLU A 500 -28.35 -4.14 10.59
CA GLU A 500 -29.47 -3.19 10.41
C GLU A 500 -30.71 -3.84 9.78
N THR A 501 -30.51 -4.89 8.98
CA THR A 501 -31.58 -5.58 8.26
C THR A 501 -31.81 -7.01 8.78
N PRO A 502 -33.00 -7.59 8.54
CA PRO A 502 -33.29 -9.00 8.83
C PRO A 502 -32.52 -9.99 7.94
N ILE A 503 -31.55 -9.50 7.18
CA ILE A 503 -30.65 -10.21 6.28
C ILE A 503 -29.28 -9.54 6.32
N ASN A 504 -28.23 -10.34 6.10
CA ASN A 504 -26.85 -9.87 6.09
C ASN A 504 -26.35 -9.53 4.68
N ALA A 505 -26.91 -10.17 3.64
CA ALA A 505 -26.73 -9.79 2.24
C ALA A 505 -27.83 -10.39 1.37
N PHE A 506 -27.94 -9.95 0.12
CA PHE A 506 -28.77 -10.64 -0.87
C PHE A 506 -28.17 -10.58 -2.27
N TYR A 507 -28.62 -11.48 -3.12
CA TYR A 507 -28.15 -11.67 -4.48
C TYR A 507 -29.34 -12.01 -5.39
N VAL A 508 -29.40 -11.43 -6.59
CA VAL A 508 -30.47 -11.72 -7.55
C VAL A 508 -29.88 -12.37 -8.79
N ASP A 509 -30.38 -13.55 -9.16
CA ASP A 509 -29.95 -14.26 -10.37
C ASP A 509 -31.11 -15.08 -10.93
N ASP A 510 -31.22 -15.12 -12.25
CA ASP A 510 -32.31 -15.81 -12.97
C ASP A 510 -33.72 -15.52 -12.41
N ASN A 511 -33.99 -14.25 -12.07
CA ASN A 511 -35.27 -13.79 -11.49
C ASN A 511 -35.62 -14.43 -10.13
N VAL A 512 -34.60 -14.84 -9.36
CA VAL A 512 -34.71 -15.36 -8.00
C VAL A 512 -33.94 -14.45 -7.03
N LEU A 513 -34.55 -14.09 -5.91
CA LEU A 513 -33.92 -13.36 -4.82
C LEU A 513 -33.39 -14.33 -3.77
N TRP A 514 -32.06 -14.36 -3.64
CA TRP A 514 -31.34 -15.17 -2.66
C TRP A 514 -30.96 -14.29 -1.46
N LEU A 515 -31.57 -14.56 -0.32
CA LEU A 515 -31.38 -13.82 0.93
C LEU A 515 -30.38 -14.60 1.79
N LEU A 516 -29.25 -13.98 2.14
CA LEU A 516 -28.21 -14.60 2.96
C LEU A 516 -28.35 -14.12 4.40
N GLN A 517 -28.64 -15.07 5.30
CA GLN A 517 -28.67 -14.86 6.74
C GLN A 517 -27.54 -15.65 7.39
N LEU A 518 -26.51 -14.95 7.82
CA LEU A 518 -25.38 -15.51 8.54
C LEU A 518 -25.76 -15.66 10.02
N THR A 519 -25.50 -16.85 10.57
CA THR A 519 -25.82 -17.15 11.96
C THR A 519 -24.87 -18.22 12.50
N VAL A 520 -24.57 -18.15 13.79
CA VAL A 520 -23.76 -19.15 14.49
C VAL A 520 -24.59 -19.90 15.54
N GLY A 521 -25.81 -19.42 15.80
CA GLY A 521 -26.73 -20.01 16.77
C GLY A 521 -27.51 -21.20 16.20
N ALA A 522 -27.78 -22.18 17.06
CA ALA A 522 -28.64 -23.33 16.75
C ALA A 522 -30.14 -22.96 16.65
N SER A 523 -30.52 -21.73 16.97
CA SER A 523 -31.88 -21.21 16.79
C SER A 523 -31.82 -19.81 16.19
N HIS A 524 -32.65 -19.53 15.21
CA HIS A 524 -32.70 -18.21 14.57
C HIS A 524 -34.15 -17.79 14.28
N VAL A 525 -34.52 -16.58 14.70
CA VAL A 525 -35.86 -16.03 14.49
C VAL A 525 -35.84 -15.15 13.23
N VAL A 526 -36.64 -15.51 12.22
CA VAL A 526 -36.84 -14.64 11.06
C VAL A 526 -37.64 -13.43 11.49
N ARG A 527 -37.04 -12.24 11.39
CA ARG A 527 -37.70 -11.00 11.80
C ARG A 527 -38.74 -10.59 10.74
N PRO A 528 -39.93 -10.10 11.15
CA PRO A 528 -40.99 -9.66 10.22
C PRO A 528 -40.56 -8.57 9.23
N GLY A 529 -39.46 -7.87 9.53
CA GLY A 529 -38.95 -6.79 8.68
C GLY A 529 -38.44 -7.23 7.32
N LEU A 530 -38.41 -8.53 7.00
CA LEU A 530 -37.91 -9.04 5.73
C LEU A 530 -38.65 -8.45 4.52
N LEU A 531 -39.95 -8.22 4.68
CA LEU A 531 -40.80 -7.65 3.63
C LEU A 531 -40.49 -6.17 3.34
N PHE A 532 -39.80 -5.45 4.25
CA PHE A 532 -39.37 -4.07 3.99
C PHE A 532 -38.34 -3.96 2.87
N LEU A 533 -37.70 -5.06 2.46
CA LEU A 533 -36.83 -5.06 1.28
C LEU A 533 -37.58 -4.61 0.02
N LYS A 534 -38.86 -4.99 -0.16
CA LYS A 534 -39.69 -4.54 -1.30
C LYS A 534 -39.92 -3.04 -1.32
N THR A 535 -39.93 -2.39 -0.16
CA THR A 535 -40.10 -0.93 -0.08
C THR A 535 -38.80 -0.16 -0.31
N ARG A 536 -37.65 -0.83 -0.18
CA ARG A 536 -36.32 -0.22 -0.21
C ARG A 536 -35.60 -0.45 -1.53
N PHE A 537 -35.88 -1.57 -2.19
CA PHE A 537 -35.20 -2.00 -3.39
C PHE A 537 -36.19 -2.12 -4.55
N GLU A 538 -35.89 -1.47 -5.66
CA GLU A 538 -36.69 -1.52 -6.88
C GLU A 538 -36.25 -2.69 -7.75
N GLY A 539 -37.22 -3.42 -8.34
CA GLY A 539 -36.95 -4.53 -9.24
C GLY A 539 -36.61 -5.85 -8.55
N LEU A 540 -36.92 -6.00 -7.25
CA LEU A 540 -36.82 -7.31 -6.60
C LEU A 540 -37.81 -8.32 -7.23
N PRO A 541 -37.38 -9.55 -7.54
CA PRO A 541 -38.28 -10.58 -8.04
C PRO A 541 -39.25 -11.06 -6.94
N ASP A 542 -40.28 -11.81 -7.32
CA ASP A 542 -41.23 -12.40 -6.37
C ASP A 542 -40.82 -13.80 -5.85
N ASP A 543 -39.92 -14.51 -6.54
CA ASP A 543 -39.38 -15.80 -6.07
C ASP A 543 -38.24 -15.55 -5.08
N TRP A 544 -38.51 -15.73 -3.78
CA TRP A 544 -37.57 -15.46 -2.70
C TRP A 544 -37.08 -16.76 -2.10
N ARG A 545 -35.80 -16.83 -1.74
CA ARG A 545 -35.18 -17.96 -1.04
C ARG A 545 -34.34 -17.44 0.11
N LEU A 546 -34.55 -17.99 1.30
CA LEU A 546 -33.78 -17.61 2.48
C LEU A 546 -32.74 -18.69 2.80
N ILE A 547 -31.47 -18.34 2.74
CA ILE A 547 -30.35 -19.23 3.02
C ILE A 547 -29.75 -18.85 4.37
N PHE A 548 -29.76 -19.78 5.30
CA PHE A 548 -29.02 -19.67 6.55
C PHE A 548 -27.61 -20.21 6.37
N VAL A 549 -26.61 -19.35 6.55
CA VAL A 549 -25.20 -19.69 6.40
C VAL A 549 -24.57 -19.86 7.78
N GLN A 550 -24.03 -21.05 8.06
CA GLN A 550 -23.40 -21.37 9.34
C GLN A 550 -21.96 -21.90 9.16
N PRO A 551 -21.06 -21.64 10.12
CA PRO A 551 -19.70 -22.17 10.09
C PRO A 551 -19.63 -23.68 10.37
N TYR A 552 -20.59 -24.22 11.12
CA TYR A 552 -20.55 -25.59 11.61
C TYR A 552 -21.83 -26.35 11.25
N GLN A 553 -21.71 -27.68 11.15
CA GLN A 553 -22.85 -28.57 10.92
C GLN A 553 -23.71 -28.72 12.19
N THR A 554 -24.44 -27.66 12.54
CA THR A 554 -25.40 -27.69 13.65
C THR A 554 -26.82 -27.95 13.16
N CYS A 555 -27.62 -28.61 13.99
CA CYS A 555 -29.06 -28.70 13.78
C CYS A 555 -29.66 -27.34 14.15
N MET A 556 -29.95 -26.51 13.15
CA MET A 556 -30.54 -25.19 13.36
C MET A 556 -32.06 -25.28 13.30
N MET A 557 -32.71 -24.61 14.24
CA MET A 557 -34.16 -24.47 14.35
C MET A 557 -34.58 -23.05 14.01
N VAL A 558 -35.59 -22.90 13.17
CA VAL A 558 -36.17 -21.60 12.81
C VAL A 558 -37.65 -21.62 13.18
N PRO A 559 -38.08 -20.84 14.18
CA PRO A 559 -39.48 -20.73 14.55
C PRO A 559 -40.35 -20.34 13.36
N TYR A 560 -41.57 -20.89 13.31
CA TYR A 560 -42.51 -20.55 12.25
C TYR A 560 -42.94 -19.09 12.35
N GLU A 561 -42.84 -18.38 11.24
CA GLU A 561 -43.28 -17.00 11.10
C GLU A 561 -44.20 -16.90 9.87
N GLN A 562 -45.46 -16.53 10.11
CA GLN A 562 -46.51 -16.59 9.10
C GLN A 562 -46.24 -15.65 7.91
N SER A 563 -45.61 -14.50 8.18
CA SER A 563 -45.29 -13.50 7.14
C SER A 563 -44.33 -14.01 6.07
N VAL A 564 -43.55 -15.05 6.36
CA VAL A 564 -42.54 -15.64 5.46
C VAL A 564 -42.83 -17.09 5.11
N ALA A 565 -44.02 -17.60 5.41
CA ALA A 565 -44.38 -19.01 5.21
C ALA A 565 -44.32 -19.50 3.75
N HIS A 566 -44.39 -18.58 2.79
CA HIS A 566 -44.29 -18.85 1.35
C HIS A 566 -42.85 -18.90 0.84
N ILE A 567 -41.86 -18.49 1.66
CA ILE A 567 -40.45 -18.42 1.28
C ILE A 567 -39.79 -19.75 1.62
N PRO A 568 -39.20 -20.47 0.65
CA PRO A 568 -38.40 -21.66 0.94
C PRO A 568 -37.14 -21.32 1.73
N PHE A 569 -36.89 -22.10 2.79
CA PHE A 569 -35.69 -21.98 3.61
C PHE A 569 -34.66 -23.03 3.22
N PHE A 570 -33.41 -22.60 3.17
CA PHE A 570 -32.24 -23.40 2.87
C PHE A 570 -31.18 -23.22 3.96
N HIS A 571 -30.34 -24.23 4.11
CA HIS A 571 -29.19 -24.22 4.99
C HIS A 571 -27.93 -24.48 4.18
N LEU A 572 -26.93 -23.65 4.41
CA LEU A 572 -25.62 -23.72 3.82
C LEU A 572 -24.58 -23.77 4.94
N CYS A 573 -23.75 -24.81 4.94
CA CYS A 573 -22.64 -24.93 5.86
C CYS A 573 -21.35 -24.54 5.13
N ILE A 574 -20.73 -23.44 5.53
CA ILE A 574 -19.40 -23.06 5.03
C ILE A 574 -18.42 -23.30 6.18
N ALA A 575 -17.78 -24.48 6.17
CA ALA A 575 -16.72 -24.81 7.12
C ALA A 575 -15.61 -23.74 7.02
N PRO A 576 -15.04 -23.24 8.13
CA PRO A 576 -14.04 -22.19 8.00
C PRO A 576 -12.75 -22.68 7.32
N ASP A 577 -12.48 -23.99 7.31
CA ASP A 577 -11.42 -24.63 6.50
C ASP A 577 -11.61 -24.43 4.99
N ALA A 578 -12.86 -24.40 4.53
CA ALA A 578 -13.21 -24.19 3.12
C ALA A 578 -12.89 -22.76 2.66
N LEU A 579 -12.54 -21.86 3.58
CA LEU A 579 -12.13 -20.48 3.30
C LEU A 579 -10.61 -20.33 3.15
N GLY A 580 -9.86 -21.44 3.10
CA GLY A 580 -8.43 -21.44 2.76
C GLY A 580 -7.46 -21.41 3.94
N HIS A 581 -7.95 -21.58 5.18
CA HIS A 581 -7.11 -21.67 6.38
C HIS A 581 -7.55 -22.88 7.23
N PRO A 582 -6.73 -23.93 7.39
CA PRO A 582 -7.11 -25.09 8.20
C PRO A 582 -7.22 -24.69 9.68
N ILE A 583 -8.40 -24.91 10.26
CA ILE A 583 -8.68 -24.79 11.69
C ILE A 583 -8.14 -26.03 12.41
N PRO A 584 -7.48 -25.89 13.57
CA PRO A 584 -7.17 -27.03 14.43
C PRO A 584 -8.48 -27.69 14.93
N LYS A 585 -8.61 -29.01 14.77
CA LYS A 585 -9.75 -29.77 15.31
C LYS A 585 -9.77 -29.66 16.84
N VAL A 586 -10.77 -28.98 17.39
CA VAL A 586 -11.08 -29.02 18.82
C VAL A 586 -12.07 -30.17 19.03
N GLU A 587 -11.62 -31.24 19.69
CA GLU A 587 -12.51 -32.28 20.20
C GLU A 587 -13.31 -31.66 21.35
N ALA A 588 -14.59 -31.40 21.11
CA ALA A 588 -15.51 -30.98 22.15
C ALA A 588 -15.76 -32.18 23.09
N ASN A 589 -14.99 -32.26 24.18
CA ASN A 589 -15.33 -33.10 25.32
C ASN A 589 -16.58 -32.52 25.99
N LEU A 590 -17.74 -32.96 25.53
CA LEU A 590 -19.02 -32.80 26.21
C LEU A 590 -19.17 -33.92 27.25
N ASP A 591 -18.32 -33.92 28.26
CA ASP A 591 -18.50 -34.71 29.48
C ASP A 591 -17.94 -33.91 30.67
N THR A 592 -18.79 -33.10 31.28
CA THR A 592 -18.61 -32.63 32.65
C THR A 592 -19.96 -32.59 33.34
N ASP A 593 -20.39 -33.74 33.84
CA ASP A 593 -21.20 -33.82 35.06
C ASP A 593 -20.24 -33.61 36.25
N GLU A 594 -19.97 -32.36 36.61
CA GLU A 594 -19.42 -32.05 37.94
C GLU A 594 -20.43 -31.24 38.75
N PRO A 595 -20.77 -31.68 39.98
CA PRO A 595 -21.73 -30.99 40.82
C PRO A 595 -21.11 -29.72 41.42
N MET A 596 -21.91 -28.65 41.44
CA MET A 596 -21.62 -27.40 42.14
C MET A 596 -21.25 -27.66 43.61
N VAL A 597 -20.03 -27.30 43.99
CA VAL A 597 -19.64 -27.09 45.39
C VAL A 597 -20.00 -25.66 45.78
N SER A 598 -20.73 -25.55 46.88
CA SER A 598 -21.19 -24.32 47.51
C SER A 598 -20.04 -23.41 47.91
N ALA A 599 -20.18 -22.13 47.59
CA ALA A 599 -19.40 -21.05 48.16
C ALA A 599 -19.61 -21.01 49.68
N ASN A 600 -18.51 -21.01 50.43
CA ASN A 600 -18.46 -20.37 51.74
C ASN A 600 -17.59 -19.13 51.60
N ASP A 601 -18.17 -18.04 52.07
CA ASP A 601 -17.51 -16.82 52.52
C ASP A 601 -16.41 -17.19 53.54
N ASP A 602 -15.29 -16.47 53.48
CA ASP A 602 -14.59 -15.96 54.67
C ASP A 602 -13.68 -14.81 54.23
N ASP A 603 -13.82 -13.72 54.98
CA ASP A 603 -13.20 -12.41 54.87
C ASP A 603 -11.70 -12.39 55.28
N ASP A 604 -11.11 -11.19 55.21
CA ASP A 604 -9.93 -10.70 55.95
C ASP A 604 -8.54 -11.16 55.41
N ASP A 605 -7.48 -10.36 55.27
CA ASP A 605 -7.12 -9.02 55.71
C ASP A 605 -5.92 -8.52 54.88
N GLU A 606 -5.87 -7.20 54.73
CA GLU A 606 -4.75 -6.25 54.85
C GLU A 606 -3.29 -6.53 54.37
N GLU A 607 -2.67 -5.36 54.15
CA GLU A 607 -1.24 -4.99 54.25
C GLU A 607 -0.45 -4.64 52.98
N GLU A 608 0.00 -3.38 53.06
CA GLU A 608 0.95 -2.60 52.29
C GLU A 608 2.35 -3.24 52.20
N GLU A 609 3.13 -2.80 51.21
CA GLU A 609 4.57 -2.42 51.24
C GLU A 609 5.12 -2.54 49.80
N GLU A 610 5.40 -1.42 49.14
CA GLU A 610 6.69 -0.70 49.09
C GLU A 610 7.77 -1.31 48.15
N GLU A 611 8.24 -0.42 47.27
CA GLU A 611 9.60 -0.24 46.75
C GLU A 611 10.38 -1.33 45.98
N SER A 612 10.66 -0.95 44.72
CA SER A 612 12.00 -0.86 44.10
C SER A 612 12.68 -2.11 43.53
N GLY A 613 13.18 -1.92 42.29
CA GLY A 613 13.97 -2.83 41.47
C GLY A 613 14.05 -2.34 40.03
#